data_AF-A0A955MDS5-F1
#
_entry.id   AF-A0A955MDS5-F1
#
_cell.length_a   1.000
_cell.length_b   1.000
_cell.length_c   1.000
_cell.angle_alpha   90.00
_cell.angle_beta   90.00
_cell.angle_gamma   90.00
#
_symmetry.space_group_name_H-M   'P 1'
#
loop_
_entity.id
_entity.type
_entity.pdbx_description
1 polymer ?
#
loop_
_entity_poly.entity_id
_entity_poly.type
_entity_poly.pdbx_seq_one_letter_code
_entity_poly.pdbx_strand_id
1 'polypeptide(L)'
;MRKSINIKVIDWIILGLIGIVSFLYSITRPTFAEIHINVPFLTFPLFVGEILLLVCLVLVGFKWAFSPQKRYSKKMLIFLFFYFLFVSVKLISGYYQYGPLACRHAAMFIYPIFAIVTYSSARSVFSFSEWIKISVFIFSFLACFFIELAFYKYSYIVLGFMAAGSLKNRRVRIIALILMLIVAPFKEFFFGARTIILATMVAVIFFMGSLGYIVFAKNRWRNFIMVIAVIVGIGLFYFFTPAKLKKVIFSFKNILEVIRVNEDFIESRRSKYKPRALDVKVYNPYTFSDSLKNDPKEGLSEQNDITVQAYIDMIKIRESNPFFSFRDYRKSVEDLELVEQQRIAKIKEEKLKFKERTLQRAMRQMQDKLTEESDEELLILMKDLKNLKNSLGQDFSDDEQWESLAYKLKRENIQFTELTESSISGIYKGGTITFRYNIFRDMLEELIREKAILGLPFGKPFRSQRLEITANAWGEWTRDGWIASHNSFLEGIYRAGIVAFVLFLCLFIRIGNITRNFLNKESFKGIFLVSIIVSWLISAFFMIILEMPYFAIPFWSFFGFVCFYEDKLKSSAELYEKK
;
A
#
# COMPACT_ATOMS: atom_id res chain seq x y z
N MET A 1 -2.61 -53.65 9.59
CA MET A 1 -1.57 -52.61 9.59
C MET A 1 -2.09 -51.38 8.86
N ARG A 2 -2.53 -50.33 9.57
CA ARG A 2 -2.77 -49.03 8.91
C ARG A 2 -1.39 -48.44 8.60
N LYS A 3 -0.96 -48.41 7.33
CA LYS A 3 0.18 -47.59 6.91
C LYS A 3 -0.15 -46.17 7.35
N SER A 4 0.49 -45.71 8.43
CA SER A 4 0.26 -44.36 8.93
C SER A 4 0.73 -43.42 7.83
N ILE A 5 -0.22 -42.71 7.19
CA ILE A 5 0.10 -41.62 6.29
C ILE A 5 1.12 -40.73 7.01
N ASN A 6 2.22 -40.42 6.33
CA ASN A 6 3.29 -39.65 6.92
C ASN A 6 2.82 -38.19 7.07
N ILE A 7 2.15 -37.88 8.18
CA ILE A 7 1.58 -36.57 8.50
C ILE A 7 2.63 -35.45 8.38
N LYS A 8 3.91 -35.78 8.59
CA LYS A 8 5.02 -34.84 8.40
C LYS A 8 5.07 -34.32 6.97
N VAL A 9 4.78 -35.16 5.97
CA VAL A 9 4.75 -34.77 4.55
C VAL A 9 3.68 -33.72 4.31
N ILE A 10 2.49 -33.88 4.88
CA ILE A 10 1.40 -32.89 4.76
C ILE A 10 1.84 -31.55 5.35
N ASP A 11 2.44 -31.56 6.53
CA ASP A 11 2.93 -30.35 7.18
C ASP A 11 4.05 -29.66 6.38
N TRP A 12 4.95 -30.45 5.77
CA TRP A 12 5.97 -29.94 4.85
C TRP A 12 5.37 -29.29 3.61
N ILE A 13 4.33 -29.90 3.02
CA ILE A 13 3.62 -29.35 1.86
C ILE A 13 2.95 -28.02 2.25
N ILE A 14 2.23 -27.98 3.36
CA ILE A 14 1.55 -26.75 3.84
C ILE A 14 2.55 -25.62 4.04
N LEU A 15 3.62 -25.86 4.81
CA LEU A 15 4.62 -24.83 5.10
C LEU A 15 5.42 -24.44 3.86
N GLY A 16 5.70 -25.39 2.97
CA GLY A 16 6.35 -25.15 1.70
C GLY A 16 5.53 -24.24 0.79
N LEU A 17 4.23 -24.52 0.63
CA LEU A 17 3.32 -23.69 -0.16
C LEU A 17 3.21 -22.27 0.40
N ILE A 18 3.00 -22.13 1.72
CA ILE A 18 2.96 -20.83 2.39
C ILE A 18 4.28 -20.07 2.20
N GLY A 19 5.42 -20.75 2.38
CA GLY A 19 6.75 -20.16 2.23
C GLY A 19 7.03 -19.67 0.81
N ILE A 20 6.72 -20.49 -0.20
CA ILE A 20 6.89 -20.14 -1.63
C ILE A 20 6.01 -18.94 -2.00
N VAL A 21 4.71 -18.99 -1.65
CA VAL A 21 3.79 -17.88 -1.95
C VAL A 21 4.21 -16.60 -1.23
N SER A 22 4.62 -16.68 0.05
CA SER A 22 5.12 -15.53 0.80
C SER A 22 6.40 -14.93 0.18
N PHE A 23 7.29 -15.79 -0.31
CA PHE A 23 8.50 -15.34 -1.02
C PHE A 23 8.17 -14.64 -2.33
N LEU A 24 7.30 -15.24 -3.16
CA LEU A 24 6.84 -14.64 -4.41
C LEU A 24 6.15 -13.30 -4.18
N TYR A 25 5.28 -13.19 -3.16
CA TYR A 25 4.68 -11.91 -2.74
C TYR A 25 5.72 -10.85 -2.40
N SER A 26 6.81 -11.24 -1.75
CA SER A 26 7.85 -10.29 -1.37
C SER A 26 8.68 -9.77 -2.55
N ILE A 27 8.78 -10.53 -3.65
CA ILE A 27 9.50 -10.14 -4.88
C ILE A 27 8.60 -9.38 -5.85
N THR A 28 7.46 -9.98 -6.19
CA THR A 28 6.58 -9.56 -7.31
C THR A 28 5.47 -8.60 -6.87
N ARG A 29 5.37 -8.33 -5.56
CA ARG A 29 4.48 -7.30 -5.00
C ARG A 29 2.99 -7.57 -5.37
N PRO A 30 2.12 -6.59 -5.74
CA PRO A 30 0.71 -6.91 -5.98
C PRO A 30 0.52 -7.73 -7.26
N THR A 31 1.45 -7.72 -8.22
CA THR A 31 1.29 -8.42 -9.51
C THR A 31 1.02 -9.91 -9.35
N PHE A 32 1.70 -10.59 -8.43
CA PHE A 32 1.42 -12.02 -8.16
C PHE A 32 0.16 -12.23 -7.32
N ALA A 33 -0.18 -11.27 -6.46
CA ALA A 33 -1.43 -11.33 -5.69
C ALA A 33 -2.67 -11.12 -6.56
N GLU A 34 -2.52 -10.42 -7.68
CA GLU A 34 -3.59 -10.17 -8.66
C GLU A 34 -3.82 -11.35 -9.60
N ILE A 35 -2.93 -12.34 -9.64
CA ILE A 35 -3.17 -13.57 -10.41
C ILE A 35 -4.43 -14.26 -9.85
N HIS A 36 -5.36 -14.58 -10.75
CA HIS A 36 -6.65 -15.11 -10.36
C HIS A 36 -7.22 -16.10 -11.37
N ILE A 37 -8.23 -16.84 -10.93
CA ILE A 37 -9.04 -17.74 -11.75
C ILE A 37 -10.49 -17.24 -11.73
N ASN A 38 -11.09 -17.12 -12.91
CA ASN A 38 -12.52 -16.82 -13.04
C ASN A 38 -13.30 -18.12 -13.02
N VAL A 39 -14.18 -18.26 -12.03
CA VAL A 39 -15.03 -19.44 -11.89
C VAL A 39 -16.44 -19.08 -12.38
N PRO A 40 -17.05 -19.83 -13.31
CA PRO A 40 -18.28 -19.39 -13.99
C PRO A 40 -19.47 -19.05 -13.09
N PHE A 41 -19.54 -19.61 -11.88
CA PHE A 41 -20.63 -19.36 -10.93
C PHE A 41 -20.32 -18.27 -9.89
N LEU A 42 -19.11 -17.70 -9.90
CA LEU A 42 -18.74 -16.57 -9.03
C LEU A 42 -18.73 -15.30 -9.87
N THR A 43 -19.33 -14.23 -9.34
CA THR A 43 -19.29 -12.91 -10.00
C THR A 43 -17.98 -12.15 -9.72
N PHE A 44 -16.97 -12.85 -9.19
CA PHE A 44 -15.68 -12.28 -8.83
C PHE A 44 -14.54 -13.29 -8.99
N PRO A 45 -13.32 -12.82 -9.25
CA PRO A 45 -12.14 -13.66 -9.40
C PRO A 45 -11.69 -14.29 -8.06
N LEU A 46 -11.21 -15.54 -8.10
CA LEU A 46 -10.49 -16.16 -6.98
C LEU A 46 -8.99 -15.90 -7.13
N PHE A 47 -8.38 -15.16 -6.19
CA PHE A 47 -6.96 -14.85 -6.24
C PHE A 47 -6.10 -15.96 -5.62
N VAL A 48 -4.78 -15.90 -5.87
CA VAL A 48 -3.79 -16.85 -5.34
C VAL A 48 -3.91 -17.04 -3.83
N GLY A 49 -4.21 -15.96 -3.09
CA GLY A 49 -4.32 -16.01 -1.62
C GLY A 49 -5.46 -16.89 -1.14
N GLU A 50 -6.64 -16.78 -1.76
CA GLU A 50 -7.82 -17.59 -1.44
C GLU A 50 -7.62 -19.04 -1.87
N ILE A 51 -7.01 -19.26 -3.04
CA ILE A 51 -6.67 -20.61 -3.52
C ILE A 51 -5.70 -21.29 -2.54
N LEU A 52 -4.64 -20.58 -2.11
CA LEU A 52 -3.68 -21.09 -1.13
C LEU A 52 -4.40 -21.45 0.17
N LEU A 53 -5.26 -20.57 0.67
CA LEU A 53 -5.99 -20.81 1.91
C LEU A 53 -6.88 -22.06 1.82
N LEU A 54 -7.63 -22.21 0.72
CA LEU A 54 -8.48 -23.38 0.49
C LEU A 54 -7.65 -24.66 0.50
N VAL A 55 -6.54 -24.69 -0.23
CA VAL A 55 -5.62 -25.84 -0.27
C VAL A 55 -5.08 -26.16 1.13
N CYS A 56 -4.63 -25.14 1.87
CA CYS A 56 -4.15 -25.32 3.24
C CYS A 56 -5.24 -25.89 4.16
N LEU A 57 -6.48 -25.41 4.07
CA LEU A 57 -7.59 -25.89 4.89
C LEU A 57 -7.97 -27.34 4.56
N VAL A 58 -7.99 -27.72 3.28
CA VAL A 58 -8.22 -29.11 2.86
C VAL A 58 -7.12 -30.03 3.41
N LEU A 59 -5.85 -29.63 3.30
CA LEU A 59 -4.72 -30.41 3.82
C LEU A 59 -4.75 -30.53 5.35
N VAL A 60 -5.10 -29.46 6.06
CA VAL A 60 -5.28 -29.48 7.53
C VAL A 60 -6.47 -30.36 7.93
N GLY A 61 -7.58 -30.29 7.21
CA GLY A 61 -8.76 -31.14 7.41
C GLY A 61 -8.42 -32.62 7.22
N PHE A 62 -7.71 -32.96 6.15
CA PHE A 62 -7.20 -34.31 5.91
C PHE A 62 -6.28 -34.76 7.05
N LYS A 63 -5.31 -33.91 7.44
CA LYS A 63 -4.44 -34.20 8.59
C LYS A 63 -5.24 -34.51 9.87
N TRP A 64 -6.29 -33.74 10.18
CA TRP A 64 -7.11 -33.96 11.37
C TRP A 64 -7.99 -35.21 11.29
N ALA A 65 -8.44 -35.60 10.09
CA ALA A 65 -9.19 -36.84 9.89
C ALA A 65 -8.32 -38.09 10.14
N PHE A 66 -7.05 -38.07 9.72
CA PHE A 66 -6.14 -39.22 9.83
C PHE A 66 -5.26 -39.22 11.08
N SER A 67 -5.10 -38.07 11.73
CA SER A 67 -4.33 -37.93 12.96
C SER A 67 -5.16 -37.18 13.99
N PRO A 68 -5.82 -37.88 14.94
CA PRO A 68 -6.37 -37.25 16.12
C PRO A 68 -5.20 -36.81 17.02
N GLN A 69 -4.43 -35.81 16.59
CA GLN A 69 -3.52 -35.09 17.47
C GLN A 69 -4.34 -34.46 18.59
N LYS A 70 -3.68 -34.15 19.73
CA LYS A 70 -4.27 -33.44 20.87
C LYS A 70 -5.15 -32.30 20.33
N ARG A 71 -6.47 -32.51 20.39
CA ARG A 71 -7.46 -31.60 19.84
C ARG A 71 -7.24 -30.23 20.47
N TYR A 72 -7.47 -29.17 19.69
CA TYR A 72 -7.63 -27.83 20.26
C TYR A 72 -8.60 -27.91 21.44
N SER A 73 -8.36 -27.08 22.46
CA SER A 73 -9.26 -27.05 23.61
C SER A 73 -10.68 -26.79 23.12
N LYS A 74 -11.69 -27.42 23.75
CA LYS A 74 -13.11 -27.19 23.39
C LYS A 74 -13.44 -25.69 23.34
N LYS A 75 -12.86 -24.91 24.26
CA LYS A 75 -12.98 -23.45 24.32
C LYS A 75 -12.47 -22.76 23.05
N MET A 76 -11.30 -23.16 22.55
CA MET A 76 -10.75 -22.60 21.31
C MET A 76 -11.60 -22.99 20.09
N LEU A 77 -12.11 -24.21 20.02
CA LEU A 77 -13.01 -24.62 18.92
C LEU A 77 -14.32 -23.83 18.94
N ILE A 78 -14.91 -23.63 20.12
CA ILE A 78 -16.12 -22.81 20.30
C ILE A 78 -15.84 -21.36 19.87
N PHE A 79 -14.72 -20.79 20.31
CA PHE A 79 -14.32 -19.43 19.92
C PHE A 79 -14.17 -19.30 18.40
N LEU A 80 -13.45 -20.23 17.76
CA LEU A 80 -13.28 -20.24 16.30
C LEU A 80 -14.62 -20.38 15.60
N PHE A 81 -15.51 -21.25 16.06
CA PHE A 81 -16.84 -21.41 15.49
C PHE A 81 -17.62 -20.09 15.50
N PHE A 82 -17.71 -19.41 16.65
CA PHE A 82 -18.42 -18.13 16.74
C PHE A 82 -17.74 -17.01 15.94
N TYR A 83 -16.41 -17.01 15.89
CA TYR A 83 -15.65 -16.08 15.05
C TYR A 83 -15.99 -16.26 13.57
N PHE A 84 -15.94 -17.50 13.08
CA PHE A 84 -16.29 -17.81 11.70
C PHE A 84 -17.75 -17.53 11.39
N LEU A 85 -18.66 -17.87 12.29
CA LEU A 85 -20.08 -17.55 12.13
C LEU A 85 -20.28 -16.04 11.96
N PHE A 86 -19.62 -15.22 12.78
CA PHE A 86 -19.67 -13.76 12.66
C PHE A 86 -19.15 -13.28 11.29
N VAL A 87 -17.96 -13.73 10.88
CA VAL A 87 -17.37 -13.35 9.59
C VAL A 87 -18.25 -13.79 8.42
N SER A 88 -18.79 -15.01 8.46
CA SER A 88 -19.69 -15.54 7.43
C SER A 88 -21.00 -14.76 7.33
N VAL A 89 -21.65 -14.44 8.45
CA VAL A 89 -22.88 -13.63 8.46
C VAL A 89 -22.62 -12.25 7.86
N LYS A 90 -21.53 -11.59 8.28
CA LYS A 90 -21.11 -10.29 7.73
C LYS A 90 -20.78 -10.35 6.24
N LEU A 91 -20.07 -11.38 5.80
CA LEU A 91 -19.70 -11.60 4.40
C LEU A 91 -20.94 -11.84 3.54
N ILE A 92 -21.83 -12.76 3.92
CA ILE A 92 -23.02 -13.09 3.13
C ILE A 92 -23.95 -11.87 3.06
N SER A 93 -24.22 -11.21 4.18
CA SER A 93 -25.05 -10.01 4.21
C SER A 93 -24.43 -8.87 3.40
N GLY A 94 -23.12 -8.68 3.51
CA GLY A 94 -22.41 -7.65 2.76
C GLY A 94 -22.37 -7.95 1.27
N TYR A 95 -22.19 -9.20 0.89
CA TYR A 95 -22.16 -9.63 -0.50
C TYR A 95 -23.52 -9.44 -1.18
N TYR A 96 -24.61 -9.76 -0.48
CA TYR A 96 -25.96 -9.50 -0.99
C TYR A 96 -26.23 -8.01 -1.22
N GLN A 97 -25.72 -7.13 -0.35
CA GLN A 97 -25.97 -5.69 -0.41
C GLN A 97 -25.02 -4.91 -1.33
N TYR A 98 -23.74 -5.28 -1.34
CA TYR A 98 -22.66 -4.51 -1.96
C TYR A 98 -21.80 -5.33 -2.93
N GLY A 99 -22.17 -6.57 -3.19
CA GLY A 99 -21.47 -7.43 -4.14
C GLY A 99 -20.08 -7.86 -3.67
N PRO A 100 -19.15 -8.12 -4.60
CA PRO A 100 -17.91 -8.81 -4.26
C PRO A 100 -16.90 -8.00 -3.44
N LEU A 101 -17.11 -6.69 -3.25
CA LEU A 101 -16.28 -5.89 -2.35
C LEU A 101 -16.36 -6.41 -0.90
N ALA A 102 -17.44 -7.12 -0.55
CA ALA A 102 -17.56 -7.80 0.74
C ALA A 102 -16.49 -8.88 0.95
N CYS A 103 -16.08 -9.60 -0.11
CA CYS A 103 -15.01 -10.59 -0.04
C CYS A 103 -13.67 -9.95 0.31
N ARG A 104 -13.36 -8.78 -0.26
CA ARG A 104 -12.15 -8.02 0.05
C ARG A 104 -12.10 -7.62 1.53
N HIS A 105 -13.16 -7.01 2.05
CA HIS A 105 -13.20 -6.63 3.47
C HIS A 105 -13.18 -7.84 4.41
N ALA A 106 -13.76 -8.97 4.00
CA ALA A 106 -13.69 -10.22 4.77
C ALA A 106 -12.27 -10.79 4.83
N ALA A 107 -11.41 -10.55 3.83
CA ALA A 107 -10.07 -11.10 3.74
C ALA A 107 -9.21 -10.78 4.99
N MET A 108 -9.31 -9.57 5.54
CA MET A 108 -8.63 -9.14 6.77
C MET A 108 -8.96 -10.04 7.99
N PHE A 109 -10.17 -10.61 8.02
CA PHE A 109 -10.65 -11.51 9.07
C PHE A 109 -10.43 -12.99 8.72
N ILE A 110 -10.21 -13.31 7.45
CA ILE A 110 -9.96 -14.68 7.01
C ILE A 110 -8.47 -15.02 7.12
N TYR A 111 -7.56 -14.10 6.80
CA TYR A 111 -6.12 -14.39 6.83
C TYR A 111 -5.51 -14.73 8.21
N PRO A 112 -6.04 -14.34 9.38
CA PRO A 112 -5.61 -14.87 10.68
C PRO A 112 -5.61 -16.41 10.78
N ILE A 113 -6.37 -17.09 9.94
CA ILE A 113 -6.38 -18.55 9.83
C ILE A 113 -5.01 -19.11 9.48
N PHE A 114 -4.20 -18.38 8.68
CA PHE A 114 -2.83 -18.80 8.37
C PHE A 114 -1.97 -18.95 9.63
N ALA A 115 -2.21 -18.16 10.68
CA ALA A 115 -1.53 -18.35 11.96
C ALA A 115 -1.86 -19.71 12.60
N ILE A 116 -3.13 -20.14 12.52
CA ILE A 116 -3.58 -21.42 13.06
C ILE A 116 -3.02 -22.59 12.23
N VAL A 117 -3.08 -22.47 10.90
CA VAL A 117 -2.54 -23.45 9.95
C VAL A 117 -1.03 -23.62 10.18
N THR A 118 -0.27 -22.53 10.16
CA THR A 118 1.18 -22.58 10.36
C THR A 118 1.54 -23.10 11.75
N TYR A 119 0.84 -22.67 12.81
CA TYR A 119 1.05 -23.21 14.16
C TYR A 119 0.83 -24.74 14.21
N SER A 120 -0.25 -25.23 13.58
CA SER A 120 -0.57 -26.65 13.55
C SER A 120 0.50 -27.47 12.82
N SER A 121 1.01 -26.94 11.70
CA SER A 121 1.96 -27.65 10.83
C SER A 121 3.42 -27.51 11.24
N ALA A 122 3.80 -26.43 11.94
CA ALA A 122 5.17 -26.23 12.40
C ALA A 122 5.66 -27.35 13.34
N ARG A 123 4.75 -28.00 14.08
CA ARG A 123 5.09 -29.01 15.10
C ARG A 123 5.90 -30.20 14.59
N SER A 124 5.63 -30.67 13.38
CA SER A 124 6.30 -31.86 12.85
C SER A 124 7.58 -31.53 12.06
N VAL A 125 7.74 -30.28 11.65
CA VAL A 125 8.80 -29.80 10.75
C VAL A 125 9.95 -29.13 11.50
N PHE A 126 9.74 -28.64 12.73
CA PHE A 126 10.70 -27.78 13.44
C PHE A 126 11.98 -28.47 13.96
N SER A 127 12.37 -29.63 13.45
CA SER A 127 13.80 -29.97 13.46
C SER A 127 14.46 -29.14 12.37
N PHE A 128 14.93 -27.93 12.69
CA PHE A 128 15.78 -27.14 11.79
C PHE A 128 17.06 -27.94 11.50
N SER A 129 16.98 -28.79 10.48
CA SER A 129 18.16 -29.40 9.89
C SER A 129 19.09 -28.27 9.45
N GLU A 130 20.39 -28.57 9.43
CA GLU A 130 21.37 -27.57 9.04
C GLU A 130 21.07 -27.01 7.64
N TRP A 131 20.58 -27.85 6.73
CA TRP A 131 20.11 -27.48 5.41
C TRP A 131 19.02 -26.42 5.43
N ILE A 132 17.98 -26.55 6.26
CA ILE A 132 16.91 -25.54 6.34
C ILE A 132 17.48 -24.19 6.79
N LYS A 133 18.40 -24.18 7.77
CA LYS A 133 19.03 -22.94 8.22
C LYS A 133 19.85 -22.29 7.10
N ILE A 134 20.61 -23.09 6.37
CA ILE A 134 21.39 -22.63 5.21
C ILE A 134 20.45 -22.08 4.14
N SER A 135 19.36 -22.78 3.81
CA SER A 135 18.36 -22.29 2.85
C SER A 135 17.75 -20.97 3.30
N VAL A 136 17.30 -20.86 4.56
CA VAL A 136 16.75 -19.60 5.11
C VAL A 136 17.78 -18.47 5.04
N PHE A 137 19.05 -18.75 5.35
CA PHE A 137 20.13 -17.78 5.21
C PHE A 137 20.31 -17.33 3.75
N ILE A 138 20.44 -18.27 2.80
CA ILE A 138 20.61 -17.96 1.37
C ILE A 138 19.42 -17.16 0.84
N PHE A 139 18.19 -17.59 1.13
CA PHE A 139 16.99 -16.86 0.71
C PHE A 139 16.93 -15.45 1.30
N SER A 140 17.25 -15.31 2.59
CA SER A 140 17.29 -14.00 3.26
C SER A 140 18.38 -13.09 2.70
N PHE A 141 19.54 -13.65 2.36
CA PHE A 141 20.64 -12.94 1.72
C PHE A 141 20.25 -12.44 0.33
N LEU A 142 19.71 -13.32 -0.52
CA LEU A 142 19.25 -12.97 -1.87
C LEU A 142 18.10 -11.95 -1.82
N ALA A 143 17.16 -12.13 -0.90
CA ALA A 143 16.03 -11.24 -0.69
C ALA A 143 16.45 -9.78 -0.47
N CYS A 144 17.58 -9.53 0.21
CA CYS A 144 18.08 -8.16 0.41
C CYS A 144 18.45 -7.44 -0.90
N PHE A 145 18.78 -8.16 -1.98
CA PHE A 145 19.09 -7.59 -3.29
C PHE A 145 17.85 -7.39 -4.16
N PHE A 146 16.91 -8.34 -4.12
CA PHE A 146 15.77 -8.36 -5.05
C PHE A 146 14.50 -7.69 -4.51
N ILE A 147 14.33 -7.65 -3.19
CA ILE A 147 13.11 -7.10 -2.59
C ILE A 147 13.25 -5.61 -2.45
N GLU A 148 12.42 -4.84 -3.14
CA GLU A 148 12.44 -3.38 -3.03
C GLU A 148 11.71 -2.86 -1.79
N LEU A 149 10.75 -3.63 -1.24
CA LEU A 149 9.90 -3.19 -0.12
C LEU A 149 10.63 -3.28 1.23
N ALA A 150 10.85 -2.14 1.86
CA ALA A 150 11.74 -2.04 3.03
C ALA A 150 11.27 -2.79 4.30
N PHE A 151 9.96 -2.98 4.53
CA PHE A 151 9.49 -3.79 5.68
C PHE A 151 9.77 -5.29 5.50
N TYR A 152 9.74 -5.79 4.26
CA TYR A 152 10.21 -7.14 3.97
C TYR A 152 11.71 -7.25 4.20
N LYS A 153 12.49 -6.28 3.70
CA LYS A 153 13.95 -6.24 3.92
C LYS A 153 14.29 -6.42 5.40
N TYR A 154 13.68 -5.64 6.30
CA TYR A 154 13.91 -5.78 7.76
C TYR A 154 13.68 -7.22 8.25
N SER A 155 12.58 -7.85 7.81
CA SER A 155 12.22 -9.21 8.18
C SER A 155 13.26 -10.23 7.72
N TYR A 156 13.68 -10.15 6.45
CA TYR A 156 14.70 -11.04 5.90
C TYR A 156 16.07 -10.83 6.54
N ILE A 157 16.45 -9.61 6.86
CA ILE A 157 17.73 -9.35 7.53
C ILE A 157 17.76 -10.00 8.91
N VAL A 158 16.70 -9.81 9.69
CA VAL A 158 16.58 -10.44 11.01
C VAL A 158 16.61 -11.95 10.89
N LEU A 159 15.85 -12.54 9.95
CA LEU A 159 15.86 -13.98 9.68
C LEU A 159 17.23 -14.49 9.22
N GLY A 160 17.93 -13.73 8.38
CA GLY A 160 19.27 -14.04 7.90
C GLY A 160 20.31 -14.03 9.02
N PHE A 161 20.32 -13.02 9.89
CA PHE A 161 21.16 -13.00 11.09
C PHE A 161 20.85 -14.16 12.04
N MET A 162 19.56 -14.46 12.25
CA MET A 162 19.14 -15.60 13.08
C MET A 162 19.60 -16.94 12.49
N ALA A 163 19.47 -17.12 11.18
CA ALA A 163 19.86 -18.34 10.48
C ALA A 163 21.39 -18.51 10.51
N ALA A 164 22.14 -17.45 10.16
CA ALA A 164 23.60 -17.41 10.21
C ALA A 164 24.12 -17.74 11.62
N GLY A 165 23.59 -17.09 12.66
CA GLY A 165 23.96 -17.34 14.05
C GLY A 165 23.63 -18.74 14.57
N SER A 166 22.71 -19.44 13.89
CA SER A 166 22.26 -20.80 14.24
C SER A 166 23.07 -21.92 13.59
N LEU A 167 24.05 -21.59 12.74
CA LEU A 167 24.91 -22.56 12.09
C LEU A 167 25.91 -23.20 13.07
N LYS A 168 26.12 -24.52 12.94
CA LYS A 168 26.99 -25.30 13.83
C LYS A 168 28.47 -25.00 13.62
N ASN A 169 28.90 -24.85 12.37
CA ASN A 169 30.30 -24.59 12.04
C ASN A 169 30.66 -23.11 12.34
N ARG A 170 31.61 -22.89 13.26
CA ARG A 170 32.01 -21.54 13.70
C ARG A 170 32.51 -20.65 12.57
N ARG A 171 33.30 -21.19 11.62
CA ARG A 171 33.85 -20.40 10.51
C ARG A 171 32.74 -19.98 9.56
N VAL A 172 31.89 -20.92 9.14
CA VAL A 172 30.75 -20.65 8.26
C VAL A 172 29.79 -19.64 8.89
N ARG A 173 29.50 -19.78 10.20
CA ARG A 173 28.69 -18.82 10.96
C ARG A 173 29.26 -17.40 10.91
N ILE A 174 30.55 -17.23 11.17
CA ILE A 174 31.19 -15.89 11.15
C ILE A 174 31.12 -15.29 9.75
N ILE A 175 31.44 -16.07 8.72
CA ILE A 175 31.35 -15.63 7.32
C ILE A 175 29.91 -15.21 6.99
N ALA A 176 28.92 -16.04 7.33
CA ALA A 176 27.52 -15.75 7.10
C ALA A 176 27.05 -14.48 7.82
N LEU A 177 27.50 -14.24 9.06
CA LEU A 177 27.18 -13.01 9.80
C LEU A 177 27.80 -11.77 9.15
N ILE A 178 29.05 -11.85 8.69
CA ILE A 178 29.71 -10.76 7.97
C ILE A 178 28.98 -10.46 6.65
N LEU A 179 28.61 -11.50 5.90
CA LEU A 179 27.83 -11.35 4.67
C LEU A 179 26.49 -10.66 4.90
N MET A 180 25.75 -11.02 5.97
CA MET A 180 24.52 -10.31 6.33
C MET A 180 24.77 -8.84 6.69
N LEU A 181 25.89 -8.54 7.36
CA LEU A 181 26.23 -7.17 7.72
C LEU A 181 26.54 -6.32 6.48
N ILE A 182 27.25 -6.87 5.51
CA ILE A 182 27.58 -6.18 4.25
C ILE A 182 26.33 -5.89 3.43
N VAL A 183 25.39 -6.85 3.38
CA VAL A 183 24.19 -6.76 2.56
C VAL A 183 23.03 -6.04 3.26
N ALA A 184 23.17 -5.71 4.54
CA ALA A 184 22.16 -4.96 5.26
C ALA A 184 21.94 -3.56 4.60
N PRO A 185 20.71 -3.26 4.14
CA PRO A 185 20.30 -2.02 3.50
C PRO A 185 20.15 -0.90 4.54
N PHE A 186 21.26 -0.55 5.20
CA PHE A 186 21.27 0.47 6.25
C PHE A 186 20.74 1.81 5.74
N LYS A 187 20.98 2.13 4.47
CA LYS A 187 20.46 3.35 3.84
C LYS A 187 18.93 3.35 3.85
N GLU A 188 18.28 2.28 3.41
CA GLU A 188 16.82 2.21 3.30
C GLU A 188 16.12 2.26 4.66
N PHE A 189 16.78 1.80 5.73
CA PHE A 189 16.28 1.98 7.10
C PHE A 189 16.17 3.44 7.52
N PHE A 190 16.94 4.34 6.89
CA PHE A 190 16.97 5.77 7.22
C PHE A 190 16.42 6.68 6.12
N PHE A 191 16.32 6.19 4.88
CA PHE A 191 15.94 6.97 3.70
C PHE A 191 14.64 6.49 3.02
N GLY A 192 13.87 5.61 3.67
CA GLY A 192 12.57 5.14 3.18
C GLY A 192 11.39 6.06 3.47
N ALA A 193 10.16 5.57 3.18
CA ALA A 193 8.93 6.24 3.61
C ALA A 193 8.91 6.41 5.15
N ARG A 194 8.39 7.53 5.64
CA ARG A 194 8.38 7.87 7.09
C ARG A 194 7.83 6.74 7.96
N THR A 195 6.77 6.08 7.50
CA THR A 195 6.17 4.91 8.13
C THR A 195 7.17 3.77 8.35
N ILE A 196 7.96 3.46 7.33
CA ILE A 196 8.92 2.34 7.37
C ILE A 196 10.08 2.69 8.30
N ILE A 197 10.56 3.93 8.25
CA ILE A 197 11.58 4.43 9.19
C ILE A 197 11.06 4.30 10.62
N LEU A 198 9.85 4.79 10.89
CA LEU A 198 9.23 4.71 12.23
C LEU A 198 9.06 3.27 12.69
N ALA A 199 8.55 2.39 11.84
CA ALA A 199 8.37 0.97 12.15
C ALA A 199 9.70 0.27 12.47
N THR A 200 10.73 0.54 11.66
CA THR A 200 12.08 -0.02 11.86
C THR A 200 12.70 0.52 13.15
N MET A 201 12.59 1.84 13.41
CA MET A 201 13.07 2.46 14.63
C MET A 201 12.41 1.85 15.87
N VAL A 202 11.08 1.74 15.88
CA VAL A 202 10.34 1.14 17.01
C VAL A 202 10.76 -0.32 17.21
N ALA A 203 10.92 -1.10 16.13
CA ALA A 203 11.35 -2.48 16.21
C ALA A 203 12.79 -2.62 16.73
N VAL A 204 13.71 -1.73 16.33
CA VAL A 204 15.09 -1.68 16.84
C VAL A 204 15.12 -1.28 18.31
N ILE A 205 14.36 -0.25 18.72
CA ILE A 205 14.26 0.16 20.13
C ILE A 205 13.69 -0.97 20.98
N PHE A 206 12.63 -1.63 20.51
CA PHE A 206 12.04 -2.80 21.15
C PHE A 206 13.06 -3.93 21.30
N PHE A 207 13.81 -4.24 20.24
CA PHE A 207 14.84 -5.27 20.24
C PHE A 207 15.96 -4.95 21.23
N MET A 208 16.52 -3.73 21.19
CA MET A 208 17.61 -3.30 22.06
C MET A 208 17.18 -3.24 23.53
N GLY A 209 15.97 -2.76 23.82
CA GLY A 209 15.41 -2.77 25.17
C GLY A 209 15.22 -4.19 25.71
N SER A 210 14.69 -5.10 24.88
CA SER A 210 14.52 -6.51 25.23
C SER A 210 15.85 -7.24 25.43
N LEU A 211 16.85 -6.95 24.58
CA LEU A 211 18.21 -7.48 24.70
C LEU A 211 18.86 -6.99 26.00
N GLY A 212 18.72 -5.70 26.28
CA GLY A 212 19.14 -5.10 27.53
C GLY A 212 18.56 -5.79 28.74
N TYR A 213 17.25 -6.02 28.72
CA TYR A 213 16.59 -6.77 29.78
C TYR A 213 17.22 -8.16 29.95
N ILE A 214 17.40 -8.94 28.88
CA ILE A 214 18.00 -10.28 28.99
C ILE A 214 19.42 -10.24 29.59
N VAL A 215 20.28 -9.37 29.08
CA VAL A 215 21.70 -9.32 29.50
C VAL A 215 21.86 -8.76 30.91
N PHE A 216 20.97 -7.86 31.33
CA PHE A 216 21.18 -7.02 32.53
C PHE A 216 20.10 -7.14 33.60
N ALA A 217 19.02 -7.92 33.41
CA ALA A 217 17.90 -8.04 34.35
C ALA A 217 18.29 -8.39 35.80
N LYS A 218 19.47 -9.00 36.02
CA LYS A 218 19.96 -9.32 37.37
C LYS A 218 20.54 -8.12 38.15
N ASN A 219 20.79 -6.97 37.52
CA ASN A 219 21.39 -5.80 38.20
C ASN A 219 20.68 -4.47 37.85
N ARG A 220 19.95 -3.89 38.81
CA ARG A 220 19.16 -2.65 38.65
C ARG A 220 19.97 -1.44 38.16
N TRP A 221 21.20 -1.26 38.62
CA TRP A 221 22.06 -0.14 38.19
C TRP A 221 22.48 -0.26 36.73
N ARG A 222 22.61 -1.49 36.23
CA ARG A 222 22.92 -1.74 34.82
C ARG A 222 21.72 -1.56 33.91
N ASN A 223 20.51 -1.85 34.38
CA ASN A 223 19.28 -1.51 33.65
C ASN A 223 19.16 0.01 33.46
N PHE A 224 19.55 0.80 34.46
CA PHE A 224 19.62 2.26 34.34
C PHE A 224 20.64 2.71 33.28
N ILE A 225 21.85 2.14 33.29
CA ILE A 225 22.88 2.41 32.27
C ILE A 225 22.39 2.03 30.86
N MET A 226 21.66 0.93 30.72
CA MET A 226 21.05 0.51 29.45
C MET A 226 19.99 1.48 28.93
N VAL A 227 19.10 1.96 29.81
CA VAL A 227 18.12 3.00 29.47
C VAL A 227 18.86 4.25 29.01
N ILE A 228 19.92 4.66 29.71
CA ILE A 228 20.80 5.76 29.28
C ILE A 228 21.44 5.44 27.93
N ALA A 229 21.96 4.24 27.68
CA ALA A 229 22.58 3.87 26.42
C ALA A 229 21.59 3.86 25.24
N VAL A 230 20.33 3.45 25.48
CA VAL A 230 19.26 3.55 24.48
C VAL A 230 18.89 5.02 24.23
N ILE A 231 18.75 5.82 25.28
CA ILE A 231 18.49 7.27 25.16
C ILE A 231 19.65 7.96 24.41
N VAL A 232 20.90 7.62 24.72
CA VAL A 232 22.10 8.10 24.04
C VAL A 232 22.14 7.58 22.60
N GLY A 233 21.78 6.32 22.35
CA GLY A 233 21.69 5.77 21.00
C GLY A 233 20.65 6.48 20.15
N ILE A 234 19.48 6.80 20.73
CA ILE A 234 18.45 7.62 20.11
C ILE A 234 18.96 9.06 19.91
N GLY A 235 19.70 9.60 20.88
CA GLY A 235 20.31 10.94 20.83
C GLY A 235 21.40 11.05 19.76
N LEU A 236 22.27 10.05 19.63
CA LEU A 236 23.28 9.94 18.59
C LEU A 236 22.61 9.71 17.24
N PHE A 237 21.62 8.84 17.17
CA PHE A 237 20.81 8.66 15.97
C PHE A 237 20.20 9.99 15.53
N TYR A 238 19.57 10.73 16.45
CA TYR A 238 19.09 12.08 16.19
C TYR A 238 20.25 12.96 15.74
N PHE A 239 21.39 12.98 16.42
CA PHE A 239 22.52 13.83 16.07
C PHE A 239 23.03 13.60 14.64
N PHE A 240 23.25 12.34 14.24
CA PHE A 240 23.70 11.92 12.91
C PHE A 240 22.61 11.97 11.84
N THR A 241 21.34 12.10 12.24
CA THR A 241 20.23 12.26 11.31
C THR A 241 20.39 13.59 10.56
N PRO A 242 20.42 13.60 9.21
CA PRO A 242 20.54 14.82 8.42
C PRO A 242 19.50 15.87 8.83
N ALA A 243 19.88 17.15 8.90
CA ALA A 243 18.98 18.24 9.30
C ALA A 243 17.67 18.27 8.49
N LYS A 244 17.74 17.90 7.20
CA LYS A 244 16.55 17.72 6.33
C LYS A 244 15.58 16.69 6.90
N LEU A 245 16.08 15.54 7.37
CA LEU A 245 15.25 14.46 7.92
C LEU A 245 14.66 14.85 9.29
N LYS A 246 15.43 15.58 10.13
CA LYS A 246 14.91 16.15 11.39
C LYS A 246 13.71 17.06 11.15
N LYS A 247 13.82 17.97 10.18
CA LYS A 247 12.72 18.88 9.79
C LYS A 247 11.50 18.10 9.29
N VAL A 248 11.72 17.00 8.58
CA VAL A 248 10.66 16.13 8.06
C VAL A 248 9.96 15.32 9.16
N ILE A 249 10.69 14.82 10.15
CA ILE A 249 10.14 13.97 11.23
C ILE A 249 9.51 14.81 12.35
N PHE A 250 10.13 15.91 12.74
CA PHE A 250 9.78 16.64 13.97
C PHE A 250 9.01 17.95 13.74
N SER A 251 8.66 18.31 12.50
CA SER A 251 7.89 19.54 12.22
C SER A 251 6.38 19.35 12.46
N PHE A 252 6.00 19.01 13.70
CA PHE A 252 4.61 18.92 14.12
C PHE A 252 3.84 20.23 13.94
N LYS A 253 4.51 21.37 14.18
CA LYS A 253 3.89 22.70 13.99
C LYS A 253 3.38 22.88 12.56
N ASN A 254 4.18 22.52 11.57
CA ASN A 254 3.79 22.63 10.16
C ASN A 254 2.66 21.64 9.82
N ILE A 255 2.62 20.47 10.45
CA ILE A 255 1.54 19.50 10.24
C ILE A 255 0.21 20.04 10.77
N LEU A 256 0.19 20.58 11.99
CA LEU A 256 -1.03 21.15 12.59
C LEU A 256 -1.55 22.35 11.79
N GLU A 257 -0.64 23.21 11.33
CA GLU A 257 -0.98 24.34 10.48
C GLU A 257 -1.58 23.90 9.15
N VAL A 258 -0.98 22.90 8.49
CA VAL A 258 -1.51 22.33 7.24
C VAL A 258 -2.87 21.68 7.46
N ILE A 259 -3.08 20.97 8.58
CA ILE A 259 -4.41 20.42 8.95
C ILE A 259 -5.43 21.55 9.12
N ARG A 260 -5.07 22.61 9.86
CA ARG A 260 -5.97 23.75 10.08
C ARG A 260 -6.39 24.42 8.78
N VAL A 261 -5.42 24.74 7.90
CA VAL A 261 -5.71 25.35 6.58
C VAL A 261 -6.62 24.43 5.75
N ASN A 262 -6.42 23.11 5.82
CA ASN A 262 -7.26 22.15 5.12
C ASN A 262 -8.68 22.09 5.68
N GLU A 263 -8.84 22.17 7.00
CA GLU A 263 -10.15 22.21 7.65
C GLU A 263 -10.92 23.49 7.30
N ASP A 264 -10.26 24.65 7.32
CA ASP A 264 -10.86 25.93 6.93
C ASP A 264 -11.35 25.87 5.47
N PHE A 265 -10.55 25.27 4.57
CA PHE A 265 -10.95 25.05 3.18
C PHE A 265 -12.16 24.10 3.07
N ILE A 266 -12.14 22.97 3.77
CA ILE A 266 -13.23 21.99 3.77
C ILE A 266 -14.53 22.64 4.24
N GLU A 267 -14.50 23.36 5.36
CA GLU A 267 -15.69 23.97 5.94
C GLU A 267 -16.28 25.05 5.02
N SER A 268 -15.43 25.84 4.35
CA SER A 268 -15.87 26.86 3.38
C SER A 268 -16.61 26.30 2.16
N ARG A 269 -16.37 25.03 1.80
CA ARG A 269 -16.95 24.34 0.64
C ARG A 269 -18.02 23.32 1.02
N ARG A 270 -18.13 22.96 2.31
CA ARG A 270 -18.99 21.88 2.79
C ARG A 270 -20.46 22.05 2.43
N SER A 271 -20.99 23.26 2.55
CA SER A 271 -22.38 23.58 2.23
C SER A 271 -22.72 23.49 0.73
N LYS A 272 -21.70 23.61 -0.14
CA LYS A 272 -21.85 23.56 -1.60
C LYS A 272 -21.56 22.17 -2.17
N TYR A 273 -20.99 21.26 -1.37
CA TYR A 273 -20.58 19.95 -1.83
C TYR A 273 -21.80 19.04 -2.06
N LYS A 274 -21.81 18.40 -3.25
CA LYS A 274 -22.78 17.36 -3.60
C LYS A 274 -22.02 16.05 -3.87
N PRO A 275 -22.38 14.94 -3.19
CA PRO A 275 -21.78 13.65 -3.47
C PRO A 275 -21.99 13.25 -4.93
N ARG A 276 -20.92 12.77 -5.58
CA ARG A 276 -20.99 12.22 -6.94
C ARG A 276 -21.40 10.75 -6.88
N ALA A 277 -22.20 10.25 -7.82
CA ALA A 277 -22.34 8.81 -8.00
C ALA A 277 -21.03 8.25 -8.59
N LEU A 278 -20.46 7.21 -7.99
CA LEU A 278 -19.27 6.53 -8.50
C LEU A 278 -19.57 5.04 -8.59
N ASP A 279 -19.08 4.42 -9.66
CA ASP A 279 -19.15 2.96 -9.82
C ASP A 279 -18.11 2.28 -8.93
N VAL A 280 -18.55 1.33 -8.11
CA VAL A 280 -17.71 0.68 -7.11
C VAL A 280 -17.09 -0.57 -7.72
N LYS A 281 -15.77 -0.55 -7.85
CA LYS A 281 -14.99 -1.64 -8.45
C LYS A 281 -14.19 -2.36 -7.40
N VAL A 282 -14.26 -3.69 -7.45
CA VAL A 282 -13.45 -4.58 -6.59
C VAL A 282 -12.03 -4.67 -7.10
N TYR A 283 -11.92 -4.69 -8.43
CA TYR A 283 -10.68 -4.75 -9.19
C TYR A 283 -10.80 -3.81 -10.38
N ASN A 284 -9.79 -2.97 -10.59
CA ASN A 284 -9.67 -2.17 -11.81
C ASN A 284 -8.60 -2.84 -12.70
N PRO A 285 -8.96 -3.33 -13.90
CA PRO A 285 -7.99 -3.95 -14.81
C PRO A 285 -6.98 -2.96 -15.37
N TYR A 286 -7.24 -1.66 -15.26
CA TYR A 286 -6.35 -0.59 -15.70
C TYR A 286 -5.46 -0.16 -14.55
N THR A 287 -4.15 -0.16 -14.77
CA THR A 287 -3.24 0.52 -13.84
C THR A 287 -3.53 2.03 -13.86
N PHE A 288 -3.14 2.75 -12.80
CA PHE A 288 -3.31 4.21 -12.78
C PHE A 288 -2.66 4.88 -14.01
N SER A 289 -1.52 4.35 -14.48
CA SER A 289 -0.88 4.78 -15.73
C SER A 289 -1.72 4.50 -16.98
N ASP A 290 -2.52 3.43 -17.00
CA ASP A 290 -3.42 3.13 -18.11
C ASP A 290 -4.65 4.03 -18.10
N SER A 291 -5.17 4.39 -16.91
CA SER A 291 -6.26 5.38 -16.79
C SER A 291 -5.85 6.78 -17.23
N LEU A 292 -4.56 7.14 -17.12
CA LEU A 292 -4.03 8.41 -17.64
C LEU A 292 -3.77 8.37 -19.16
N LYS A 293 -3.52 7.18 -19.73
CA LYS A 293 -3.25 7.00 -21.17
C LYS A 293 -4.53 6.83 -22.00
N ASN A 294 -5.53 6.19 -21.41
CA ASN A 294 -6.84 5.95 -22.01
C ASN A 294 -7.79 7.07 -21.59
N ASP A 295 -7.58 8.25 -22.19
CA ASP A 295 -8.42 9.43 -22.03
C ASP A 295 -9.86 9.09 -22.48
N PRO A 296 -10.88 9.08 -21.61
CA PRO A 296 -12.27 8.95 -22.04
C PRO A 296 -12.67 10.23 -22.79
N LYS A 297 -12.54 10.18 -24.12
CA LYS A 297 -12.82 11.26 -25.08
C LYS A 297 -14.22 11.91 -24.93
N GLU A 298 -15.17 11.33 -24.20
CA GLU A 298 -16.57 11.79 -24.19
C GLU A 298 -17.16 12.16 -22.81
N GLY A 299 -16.40 12.09 -21.72
CA GLY A 299 -16.93 12.40 -20.37
C GLY A 299 -16.12 13.40 -19.54
N LEU A 300 -14.94 13.79 -20.02
CA LEU A 300 -13.95 14.54 -19.24
C LEU A 300 -13.94 16.06 -19.48
N SER A 301 -14.63 16.61 -20.48
CA SER A 301 -14.55 18.07 -20.71
C SER A 301 -15.14 18.87 -19.54
N GLU A 302 -16.36 18.57 -19.10
CA GLU A 302 -16.94 19.18 -17.89
C GLU A 302 -16.22 18.77 -16.60
N GLN A 303 -15.71 17.54 -16.54
CA GLN A 303 -15.04 17.01 -15.35
C GLN A 303 -13.64 17.61 -15.14
N ASN A 304 -12.92 17.88 -16.22
CA ASN A 304 -11.64 18.59 -16.19
C ASN A 304 -11.86 20.05 -15.85
N ASP A 305 -12.89 20.72 -16.36
CA ASP A 305 -13.14 22.12 -16.05
C ASP A 305 -13.42 22.36 -14.56
N ILE A 306 -14.23 21.51 -13.91
CA ILE A 306 -14.50 21.63 -12.46
C ILE A 306 -13.26 21.29 -11.62
N THR A 307 -12.46 20.31 -12.05
CA THR A 307 -11.28 19.86 -11.29
C THR A 307 -10.12 20.83 -11.45
N VAL A 308 -9.90 21.33 -12.66
CA VAL A 308 -8.96 22.40 -12.98
C VAL A 308 -9.38 23.68 -12.27
N GLN A 309 -10.66 24.06 -12.28
CA GLN A 309 -11.13 25.25 -11.57
C GLN A 309 -11.04 25.09 -10.05
N ALA A 310 -11.36 23.93 -9.48
CA ALA A 310 -11.17 23.67 -8.05
C ALA A 310 -9.68 23.71 -7.65
N TYR A 311 -8.79 23.24 -8.53
CA TYR A 311 -7.35 23.31 -8.36
C TYR A 311 -6.84 24.76 -8.46
N ILE A 312 -7.31 25.53 -9.44
CA ILE A 312 -7.04 26.97 -9.59
C ILE A 312 -7.55 27.75 -8.37
N ASP A 313 -8.75 27.46 -7.88
CA ASP A 313 -9.32 28.10 -6.69
C ASP A 313 -8.52 27.77 -5.43
N MET A 314 -8.06 26.51 -5.30
CA MET A 314 -7.19 26.10 -4.20
C MET A 314 -5.84 26.83 -4.26
N ILE A 315 -5.27 27.02 -5.45
CA ILE A 315 -4.06 27.82 -5.68
C ILE A 315 -4.30 29.27 -5.26
N LYS A 316 -5.38 29.90 -5.73
CA LYS A 316 -5.73 31.30 -5.40
C LYS A 316 -5.96 31.53 -3.90
N ILE A 317 -6.63 30.61 -3.21
CA ILE A 317 -6.81 30.68 -1.75
C ILE A 317 -5.45 30.56 -1.04
N ARG A 318 -4.54 29.75 -1.55
CA ARG A 318 -3.21 29.56 -0.98
C ARG A 318 -2.29 30.77 -1.22
N GLU A 319 -2.44 31.46 -2.34
CA GLU A 319 -1.77 32.72 -2.67
C GLU A 319 -2.17 33.86 -1.71
N SER A 320 -3.41 33.86 -1.21
CA SER A 320 -3.90 34.87 -0.29
C SER A 320 -3.40 34.71 1.17
N ASN A 321 -2.65 33.64 1.47
CA ASN A 321 -2.20 33.33 2.83
C ASN A 321 -0.72 33.69 3.05
N PRO A 322 -0.39 34.72 3.85
CA PRO A 322 0.95 35.33 3.92
C PRO A 322 2.04 34.48 4.61
N PHE A 323 1.75 33.25 5.05
CA PHE A 323 2.65 32.46 5.92
C PHE A 323 3.41 31.31 5.23
N PHE A 324 3.17 31.02 3.95
CA PHE A 324 3.97 30.04 3.22
C PHE A 324 5.26 30.68 2.69
N SER A 325 6.44 30.08 2.94
CA SER A 325 7.72 30.64 2.46
C SER A 325 7.77 30.63 0.93
N PHE A 326 7.52 31.82 0.36
CA PHE A 326 7.16 32.09 -1.03
C PHE A 326 8.20 31.69 -2.09
N ARG A 327 9.49 31.51 -1.76
CA ARG A 327 10.54 31.59 -2.80
C ARG A 327 10.57 30.42 -3.79
N ASP A 328 10.43 29.18 -3.31
CA ASP A 328 10.48 27.99 -4.18
C ASP A 328 9.13 27.68 -4.82
N TYR A 329 8.02 28.10 -4.17
CA TYR A 329 6.66 27.88 -4.65
C TYR A 329 6.23 28.93 -5.68
N ARG A 330 6.55 30.21 -5.45
CA ARG A 330 6.30 31.29 -6.42
C ARG A 330 7.03 31.02 -7.73
N LYS A 331 8.26 30.53 -7.67
CA LYS A 331 9.02 30.13 -8.86
C LYS A 331 8.31 29.01 -9.62
N SER A 332 7.78 27.99 -8.93
CA SER A 332 7.05 26.90 -9.60
C SER A 332 5.67 27.30 -10.14
N VAL A 333 5.00 28.30 -9.55
CA VAL A 333 3.74 28.85 -10.07
C VAL A 333 3.98 29.81 -11.24
N GLU A 334 4.95 30.72 -11.13
CA GLU A 334 5.39 31.59 -12.24
C GLU A 334 5.91 30.75 -13.41
N ASP A 335 6.66 29.67 -13.13
CA ASP A 335 7.08 28.69 -14.13
C ASP A 335 5.85 28.00 -14.75
N LEU A 336 4.82 27.62 -13.98
CA LEU A 336 3.59 27.00 -14.51
C LEU A 336 2.73 27.96 -15.35
N GLU A 337 2.55 29.21 -14.92
CA GLU A 337 1.83 30.23 -15.68
C GLU A 337 2.57 30.58 -16.98
N LEU A 338 3.90 30.72 -16.91
CA LEU A 338 4.74 30.93 -18.08
C LEU A 338 4.65 29.73 -19.03
N VAL A 339 4.67 28.51 -18.50
CA VAL A 339 4.57 27.27 -19.25
C VAL A 339 3.19 27.13 -19.92
N GLU A 340 2.10 27.54 -19.27
CA GLU A 340 0.76 27.56 -19.88
C GLU A 340 0.62 28.69 -20.92
N GLN A 341 1.19 29.87 -20.68
CA GLN A 341 1.23 30.94 -21.68
C GLN A 341 2.04 30.53 -22.92
N GLN A 342 3.17 29.85 -22.72
CA GLN A 342 3.98 29.28 -23.82
C GLN A 342 3.19 28.20 -24.57
N ARG A 343 2.42 27.36 -23.87
CA ARG A 343 1.53 26.37 -24.49
C ARG A 343 0.46 27.03 -25.36
N ILE A 344 -0.23 28.04 -24.85
CA ILE A 344 -1.26 28.79 -25.59
C ILE A 344 -0.63 29.48 -26.82
N ALA A 345 0.55 30.07 -26.66
CA ALA A 345 1.27 30.71 -27.77
C ALA A 345 1.69 29.69 -28.84
N LYS A 346 2.23 28.53 -28.44
CA LYS A 346 2.64 27.46 -29.36
C LYS A 346 1.44 26.86 -30.11
N ILE A 347 0.31 26.64 -29.43
CA ILE A 347 -0.93 26.19 -30.06
C ILE A 347 -1.43 27.21 -31.10
N LYS A 348 -1.38 28.51 -30.78
CA LYS A 348 -1.73 29.57 -31.74
C LYS A 348 -0.80 29.58 -32.95
N GLU A 349 0.51 29.43 -32.74
CA GLU A 349 1.50 29.38 -33.81
C GLU A 349 1.33 28.15 -34.72
N GLU A 350 1.08 26.97 -34.14
CA GLU A 350 0.84 25.75 -34.92
C GLU A 350 -0.46 25.82 -35.71
N LYS A 351 -1.53 26.40 -35.13
CA LYS A 351 -2.78 26.69 -35.86
C LYS A 351 -2.54 27.61 -37.05
N LEU A 352 -1.72 28.65 -36.88
CA LEU A 352 -1.35 29.57 -37.95
C LEU A 352 -0.56 28.88 -39.07
N LYS A 353 0.49 28.11 -38.71
CA LYS A 353 1.30 27.35 -39.67
C LYS A 353 0.47 26.30 -40.43
N PHE A 354 -0.51 25.68 -39.77
CA PHE A 354 -1.41 24.75 -40.43
C PHE A 354 -2.30 25.47 -41.45
N LYS A 355 -2.91 26.61 -41.08
CA LYS A 355 -3.68 27.45 -42.02
C LYS A 355 -2.84 27.87 -43.23
N GLU A 356 -1.60 28.28 -43.02
CA GLU A 356 -0.67 28.67 -44.09
C GLU A 356 -0.35 27.49 -45.04
N ARG A 357 -0.10 26.29 -44.50
CA ARG A 357 0.17 25.10 -45.32
C ARG A 357 -1.04 24.67 -46.13
N THR A 358 -2.24 24.74 -45.54
CA THR A 358 -3.49 24.43 -46.25
C THR A 358 -3.75 25.43 -47.37
N LEU A 359 -3.51 26.72 -47.11
CA LEU A 359 -3.61 27.77 -48.12
C LEU A 359 -2.58 27.57 -49.24
N GLN A 360 -1.31 27.26 -48.91
CA GLN A 360 -0.28 26.98 -49.91
C GLN A 360 -0.59 25.75 -50.76
N ARG A 361 -1.17 24.69 -50.17
CA ARG A 361 -1.62 23.51 -50.92
C ARG A 361 -2.77 23.85 -51.86
N ALA A 362 -3.77 24.60 -51.39
CA ALA A 362 -4.87 25.06 -52.23
C ALA A 362 -4.35 25.94 -53.38
N MET A 363 -3.43 26.86 -53.11
CA MET A 363 -2.80 27.70 -54.15
C MET A 363 -2.02 26.88 -55.18
N ARG A 364 -1.27 25.85 -54.76
CA ARG A 364 -0.55 24.97 -55.70
C ARG A 364 -1.51 24.13 -56.55
N GLN A 365 -2.51 23.51 -55.94
CA GLN A 365 -3.52 22.73 -56.67
C GLN A 365 -4.28 23.60 -57.68
N MET A 366 -4.54 24.87 -57.36
CA MET A 366 -5.11 25.80 -58.31
C MET A 366 -4.12 26.17 -59.41
N GLN A 367 -2.86 26.43 -59.08
CA GLN A 367 -1.85 26.77 -60.08
C GLN A 367 -1.63 25.64 -61.08
N ASP A 368 -1.71 24.38 -60.62
CA ASP A 368 -1.66 23.19 -61.46
C ASP A 368 -2.92 23.06 -62.36
N LYS A 369 -4.10 23.50 -61.89
CA LYS A 369 -5.34 23.56 -62.70
C LYS A 369 -5.37 24.73 -63.68
N LEU A 370 -4.80 25.88 -63.31
CA LEU A 370 -4.65 27.07 -64.17
C LEU A 370 -3.83 26.79 -65.43
N THR A 371 -2.99 25.75 -65.41
CA THR A 371 -2.24 25.29 -66.58
C THR A 371 -3.06 24.39 -67.53
N GLU A 372 -4.27 23.98 -67.16
CA GLU A 372 -5.10 23.00 -67.91
C GLU A 372 -6.48 23.54 -68.37
N GLU A 373 -7.03 24.61 -67.79
CA GLU A 373 -8.43 25.03 -67.98
C GLU A 373 -8.60 26.47 -68.55
N SER A 374 -9.79 26.75 -69.13
CA SER A 374 -10.10 27.99 -69.87
C SER A 374 -10.43 29.20 -68.97
N ASP A 375 -10.27 30.42 -69.51
CA ASP A 375 -10.36 31.72 -68.80
C ASP A 375 -11.63 31.95 -67.93
N GLU A 376 -12.73 31.24 -68.19
CA GLU A 376 -14.00 31.39 -67.47
C GLU A 376 -14.03 30.61 -66.13
N GLU A 377 -13.40 29.43 -66.07
CA GLU A 377 -13.25 28.63 -64.84
C GLU A 377 -12.28 29.29 -63.85
N LEU A 378 -11.27 29.98 -64.39
CA LEU A 378 -10.32 30.81 -63.64
C LEU A 378 -11.03 31.87 -62.77
N LEU A 379 -12.06 32.51 -63.33
CA LEU A 379 -12.77 33.62 -62.69
C LEU A 379 -13.64 33.13 -61.52
N ILE A 380 -14.23 31.93 -61.68
CA ILE A 380 -14.98 31.23 -60.63
C ILE A 380 -14.01 30.81 -59.51
N LEU A 381 -12.86 30.25 -59.87
CA LEU A 381 -11.81 29.83 -58.94
C LEU A 381 -11.28 30.99 -58.09
N MET A 382 -11.02 32.15 -58.71
CA MET A 382 -10.55 33.36 -58.00
C MET A 382 -11.60 33.92 -57.03
N LYS A 383 -12.89 33.80 -57.37
CA LYS A 383 -14.00 34.19 -56.49
C LYS A 383 -14.09 33.27 -55.27
N ASP A 384 -13.93 31.97 -55.46
CA ASP A 384 -13.92 30.99 -54.37
C ASP A 384 -12.69 31.14 -53.46
N LEU A 385 -11.53 31.50 -54.01
CA LEU A 385 -10.32 31.81 -53.24
C LEU A 385 -10.50 33.05 -52.36
N LYS A 386 -11.20 34.07 -52.88
CA LYS A 386 -11.54 35.28 -52.14
C LYS A 386 -12.54 34.96 -51.01
N ASN A 387 -13.50 34.06 -51.26
CA ASN A 387 -14.45 33.57 -50.25
C ASN A 387 -13.78 32.67 -49.19
N LEU A 388 -12.83 31.82 -49.58
CA LEU A 388 -12.04 30.99 -48.67
C LEU A 388 -11.12 31.83 -47.77
N LYS A 389 -10.46 32.84 -48.35
CA LYS A 389 -9.65 33.81 -47.60
C LYS A 389 -10.49 34.58 -46.59
N ASN A 390 -11.72 34.95 -46.95
CA ASN A 390 -12.65 35.65 -46.06
C ASN A 390 -13.19 34.72 -44.96
N SER A 391 -13.48 33.46 -45.28
CA SER A 391 -13.97 32.49 -44.30
C SER A 391 -12.88 32.00 -43.34
N LEU A 392 -11.59 32.00 -43.71
CA LEU A 392 -10.47 31.73 -42.78
C LEU A 392 -10.33 32.78 -41.66
N GLY A 393 -11.05 33.91 -41.77
CA GLY A 393 -11.29 34.91 -40.72
C GLY A 393 -12.52 34.62 -39.83
N GLN A 394 -13.28 33.55 -40.09
CA GLN A 394 -14.33 33.02 -39.21
C GLN A 394 -13.99 31.58 -38.80
N ASP A 395 -14.39 31.22 -37.58
CA ASP A 395 -14.07 29.94 -36.95
C ASP A 395 -14.68 28.77 -37.74
N PHE A 396 -13.84 27.81 -38.15
CA PHE A 396 -14.27 26.57 -38.79
C PHE A 396 -14.25 25.41 -37.79
N SER A 397 -15.40 24.77 -37.66
CA SER A 397 -15.76 23.69 -36.74
C SER A 397 -15.81 22.33 -37.46
N ASP A 398 -14.69 21.83 -37.97
CA ASP A 398 -14.66 20.49 -38.60
C ASP A 398 -13.74 19.52 -37.85
N ASP A 399 -14.34 18.41 -37.40
CA ASP A 399 -13.81 17.45 -36.42
C ASP A 399 -12.64 16.59 -36.93
N GLU A 400 -12.44 16.50 -38.25
CA GLU A 400 -11.38 15.67 -38.85
C GLU A 400 -9.97 16.30 -38.71
N GLN A 401 -9.87 17.62 -38.59
CA GLN A 401 -8.60 18.32 -38.35
C GLN A 401 -8.19 18.31 -36.87
N TRP A 402 -9.13 18.08 -35.96
CA TRP A 402 -8.88 17.97 -34.54
C TRP A 402 -8.15 16.68 -34.17
N GLU A 403 -8.36 15.57 -34.88
CA GLU A 403 -7.68 14.30 -34.56
C GLU A 403 -6.17 14.34 -34.85
N SER A 404 -5.76 14.96 -35.96
CA SER A 404 -4.34 15.13 -36.30
C SER A 404 -3.61 16.07 -35.32
N LEU A 405 -4.26 17.15 -34.90
CA LEU A 405 -3.75 18.09 -33.90
C LEU A 405 -3.75 17.46 -32.50
N ALA A 406 -4.78 16.68 -32.14
CA ALA A 406 -4.83 15.93 -30.89
C ALA A 406 -3.73 14.88 -30.81
N TYR A 407 -3.38 14.21 -31.91
CA TYR A 407 -2.29 13.22 -31.94
C TYR A 407 -0.91 13.87 -31.76
N LYS A 408 -0.72 15.06 -32.33
CA LYS A 408 0.53 15.83 -32.23
C LYS A 408 0.68 16.48 -30.84
N LEU A 409 -0.41 17.05 -30.31
CA LEU A 409 -0.49 17.53 -28.93
C LEU A 409 -0.29 16.38 -27.95
N LYS A 410 -0.88 15.21 -28.16
CA LYS A 410 -0.69 14.02 -27.29
C LYS A 410 0.78 13.59 -27.17
N ARG A 411 1.61 13.83 -28.20
CA ARG A 411 3.05 13.53 -28.17
C ARG A 411 3.87 14.56 -27.37
N GLU A 412 3.48 15.83 -27.41
CA GLU A 412 4.14 16.92 -26.67
C GLU A 412 3.57 17.12 -25.24
N ASN A 413 2.31 16.76 -25.02
CA ASN A 413 1.65 16.73 -23.71
C ASN A 413 2.34 15.73 -22.78
N ILE A 414 2.94 14.65 -23.31
CA ILE A 414 3.73 13.66 -22.53
C ILE A 414 4.93 14.30 -21.82
N GLN A 415 5.59 15.32 -22.40
CA GLN A 415 6.65 16.08 -21.71
C GLN A 415 6.10 17.12 -20.72
N PHE A 416 4.85 17.55 -20.90
CA PHE A 416 4.19 18.55 -20.07
C PHE A 416 3.54 17.94 -18.82
N THR A 417 3.04 16.69 -18.93
CA THR A 417 2.57 15.89 -17.80
C THR A 417 3.69 15.67 -16.79
N GLU A 418 4.94 15.50 -17.23
CA GLU A 418 6.10 15.37 -16.32
C GLU A 418 6.37 16.65 -15.50
N LEU A 419 6.13 17.83 -16.07
CA LEU A 419 6.29 19.14 -15.40
C LEU A 419 5.13 19.47 -14.44
N THR A 420 3.89 19.15 -14.82
CA THR A 420 2.73 19.28 -13.92
C THR A 420 2.78 18.23 -12.81
N GLU A 421 3.18 16.99 -13.08
CA GLU A 421 3.42 15.96 -12.05
C GLU A 421 4.50 16.38 -11.06
N SER A 422 5.59 17.02 -11.52
CA SER A 422 6.64 17.57 -10.66
C SER A 422 6.09 18.61 -9.66
N SER A 423 5.32 19.58 -10.14
CA SER A 423 4.74 20.67 -9.34
C SER A 423 3.58 20.22 -8.44
N ILE A 424 2.75 19.31 -8.94
CA ILE A 424 1.68 18.63 -8.18
C ILE A 424 2.31 17.74 -7.09
N SER A 425 3.40 17.00 -7.38
CA SER A 425 4.09 16.13 -6.41
C SER A 425 4.67 16.88 -5.22
N GLY A 426 5.07 18.15 -5.40
CA GLY A 426 5.54 19.04 -4.34
C GLY A 426 4.46 19.32 -3.29
N ILE A 427 3.20 19.44 -3.73
CA ILE A 427 2.03 19.64 -2.86
C ILE A 427 1.62 18.32 -2.17
N TYR A 428 1.76 17.18 -2.86
CA TYR A 428 1.52 15.85 -2.28
C TYR A 428 2.46 15.48 -1.12
N LYS A 429 3.64 16.09 -1.00
CA LYS A 429 4.58 15.81 0.11
C LYS A 429 4.02 16.18 1.49
N GLY A 430 3.11 17.15 1.58
CA GLY A 430 2.30 17.42 2.77
C GLY A 430 0.96 16.66 2.79
N GLY A 431 0.48 16.26 1.62
CA GLY A 431 -0.82 15.61 1.40
C GLY A 431 -0.99 14.26 2.11
N THR A 432 0.07 13.46 2.28
CA THR A 432 -0.09 12.11 2.86
C THR A 432 -0.62 12.10 4.30
N ILE A 433 -0.29 13.09 5.13
CA ILE A 433 -0.75 13.14 6.54
C ILE A 433 -2.16 13.69 6.62
N THR A 434 -2.46 14.80 5.93
CA THR A 434 -3.82 15.34 5.86
C THR A 434 -4.79 14.37 5.21
N PHE A 435 -4.34 13.64 4.19
CA PHE A 435 -5.09 12.58 3.53
C PHE A 435 -5.55 11.53 4.54
N ARG A 436 -4.61 10.97 5.29
CA ARG A 436 -4.88 9.95 6.32
C ARG A 436 -5.74 10.49 7.44
N TYR A 437 -5.44 11.70 7.92
CA TYR A 437 -6.21 12.36 8.98
C TYR A 437 -7.69 12.51 8.58
N ASN A 438 -7.96 13.00 7.38
CA ASN A 438 -9.32 13.16 6.87
C ASN A 438 -10.04 11.81 6.71
N ILE A 439 -9.36 10.78 6.20
CA ILE A 439 -9.93 9.42 6.14
C ILE A 439 -10.29 8.94 7.54
N PHE A 440 -9.36 9.02 8.48
CA PHE A 440 -9.57 8.49 9.82
C PHE A 440 -10.72 9.20 10.52
N ARG A 441 -10.79 10.52 10.38
CA ARG A 441 -11.85 11.34 10.94
C ARG A 441 -13.21 10.98 10.32
N ASP A 442 -13.30 10.90 9.00
CA ASP A 442 -14.55 10.55 8.29
C ASP A 442 -15.04 9.15 8.67
N MET A 443 -14.14 8.17 8.77
CA MET A 443 -14.47 6.80 9.20
C MET A 443 -15.04 6.76 10.63
N LEU A 444 -14.40 7.48 11.56
CA LEU A 444 -14.87 7.56 12.95
C LEU A 444 -16.21 8.30 13.06
N GLU A 445 -16.37 9.43 12.36
CA GLU A 445 -17.61 10.17 12.32
C GLU A 445 -18.76 9.33 11.73
N GLU A 446 -18.50 8.54 10.69
CA GLU A 446 -19.48 7.61 10.11
C GLU A 446 -19.86 6.48 11.07
N LEU A 447 -18.88 5.85 11.74
CA LEU A 447 -19.16 4.83 12.77
C LEU A 447 -20.05 5.37 13.90
N ILE A 448 -19.76 6.58 14.38
CA ILE A 448 -20.52 7.24 15.44
C ILE A 448 -21.93 7.59 14.94
N ARG A 449 -22.03 8.21 13.76
CA ARG A 449 -23.30 8.63 13.15
C ARG A 449 -24.23 7.45 12.90
N GLU A 450 -23.69 6.34 12.40
CA GLU A 450 -24.48 5.13 12.09
C GLU A 450 -24.65 4.21 13.30
N LYS A 451 -24.08 4.57 14.47
CA LYS A 451 -24.10 3.76 15.70
C LYS A 451 -23.68 2.31 15.42
N ALA A 452 -22.70 2.13 14.54
CA ALA A 452 -22.29 0.83 14.02
C ALA A 452 -21.38 0.09 15.02
N ILE A 453 -21.92 -0.32 16.17
CA ILE A 453 -21.18 -1.00 17.26
C ILE A 453 -20.49 -2.27 16.77
N LEU A 454 -21.14 -3.01 15.88
CA LEU A 454 -20.60 -4.22 15.23
C LEU A 454 -19.87 -3.90 13.92
N GLY A 455 -19.56 -2.63 13.66
CA GLY A 455 -18.98 -2.14 12.42
C GLY A 455 -19.98 -2.09 11.27
N LEU A 456 -19.59 -1.43 10.19
CA LEU A 456 -20.39 -1.29 8.99
C LEU A 456 -20.46 -2.61 8.21
N PRO A 457 -21.44 -2.78 7.30
CA PRO A 457 -21.50 -3.96 6.45
C PRO A 457 -20.20 -4.16 5.67
N PHE A 458 -19.82 -5.43 5.47
CA PHE A 458 -18.76 -5.74 4.52
C PHE A 458 -19.22 -5.33 3.11
N GLY A 459 -18.27 -4.89 2.29
CA GLY A 459 -18.55 -4.35 0.96
C GLY A 459 -19.07 -2.91 0.90
N LYS A 460 -19.54 -2.29 2.00
CA LYS A 460 -19.95 -0.88 1.95
C LYS A 460 -18.78 0.01 1.49
N PRO A 461 -18.85 0.72 0.36
CA PRO A 461 -17.74 1.56 -0.09
C PRO A 461 -17.50 2.69 0.92
N PHE A 462 -16.24 2.86 1.36
CA PHE A 462 -15.89 4.03 2.16
C PHE A 462 -15.55 5.20 1.25
N ARG A 463 -16.17 6.35 1.51
CA ARG A 463 -15.93 7.60 0.80
C ARG A 463 -15.75 8.74 1.78
N SER A 464 -14.61 9.41 1.68
CA SER A 464 -14.31 10.57 2.50
C SER A 464 -14.81 11.84 1.83
N GLN A 465 -15.87 12.44 2.38
CA GLN A 465 -16.38 13.73 1.94
C GLN A 465 -15.29 14.81 2.00
N ARG A 466 -14.46 14.80 3.05
CA ARG A 466 -13.37 15.77 3.22
C ARG A 466 -12.32 15.64 2.12
N LEU A 467 -12.01 14.42 1.71
CA LEU A 467 -11.10 14.22 0.60
C LEU A 467 -11.74 14.64 -0.72
N GLU A 468 -13.03 14.35 -0.93
CA GLU A 468 -13.75 14.75 -2.14
C GLU A 468 -13.79 16.25 -2.34
N ILE A 469 -14.03 17.00 -1.26
CA ILE A 469 -14.00 18.47 -1.29
C ILE A 469 -12.60 18.98 -1.67
N THR A 470 -11.55 18.32 -1.18
CA THR A 470 -10.15 18.73 -1.37
C THR A 470 -9.48 18.13 -2.61
N ALA A 471 -10.20 17.27 -3.35
CA ALA A 471 -9.69 16.46 -4.45
C ALA A 471 -8.45 15.61 -4.14
N ASN A 472 -8.11 15.40 -2.85
CA ASN A 472 -6.87 14.75 -2.44
C ASN A 472 -6.84 13.22 -2.66
N ALA A 473 -7.99 12.60 -2.96
CA ALA A 473 -8.10 11.17 -3.32
C ALA A 473 -8.63 10.97 -4.74
N TRP A 474 -8.47 11.96 -5.63
CA TRP A 474 -9.02 11.89 -6.98
C TRP A 474 -8.62 10.63 -7.74
N GLY A 475 -7.35 10.21 -7.65
CA GLY A 475 -6.89 8.98 -8.31
C GLY A 475 -7.41 7.68 -7.69
N GLU A 476 -7.75 7.65 -6.40
CA GLU A 476 -8.24 6.42 -5.75
C GLU A 476 -9.72 6.20 -6.04
N TRP A 477 -10.60 7.18 -5.75
CA TRP A 477 -12.03 6.96 -5.93
C TRP A 477 -12.46 6.98 -7.41
N THR A 478 -11.73 7.60 -8.33
CA THR A 478 -12.12 7.56 -9.76
C THR A 478 -11.78 6.20 -10.36
N ARG A 479 -10.69 5.60 -9.87
CA ARG A 479 -10.27 4.25 -10.24
C ARG A 479 -11.17 3.19 -9.62
N ASP A 480 -11.41 3.28 -8.31
CA ASP A 480 -12.00 2.17 -7.55
C ASP A 480 -13.43 2.43 -7.09
N GLY A 481 -13.88 3.69 -7.05
CA GLY A 481 -15.19 4.08 -6.49
C GLY A 481 -15.22 4.21 -4.97
N TRP A 482 -14.09 3.97 -4.31
CA TRP A 482 -13.93 4.04 -2.86
C TRP A 482 -12.46 4.33 -2.48
N ILE A 483 -12.20 4.58 -1.20
CA ILE A 483 -10.87 4.93 -0.68
C ILE A 483 -10.40 3.87 0.33
N ALA A 484 -9.16 3.42 0.22
CA ALA A 484 -8.57 2.55 1.24
C ALA A 484 -8.24 3.37 2.49
N SER A 485 -8.46 2.80 3.69
CA SER A 485 -8.17 3.54 4.93
C SER A 485 -6.69 3.81 5.15
N HIS A 486 -5.79 3.00 4.56
CA HIS A 486 -4.36 3.03 4.85
C HIS A 486 -4.04 2.87 6.36
N ASN A 487 -4.90 2.17 7.11
CA ASN A 487 -4.68 1.80 8.51
C ASN A 487 -5.46 0.52 8.81
N SER A 488 -4.75 -0.61 8.94
CA SER A 488 -5.38 -1.92 9.11
C SER A 488 -6.24 -2.02 10.37
N PHE A 489 -5.83 -1.36 11.46
CA PHE A 489 -6.58 -1.41 12.71
C PHE A 489 -7.87 -0.60 12.61
N LEU A 490 -7.78 0.59 12.04
CA LEU A 490 -8.98 1.42 11.86
C LEU A 490 -9.93 0.79 10.85
N GLU A 491 -9.44 0.20 9.75
CA GLU A 491 -10.27 -0.57 8.82
C GLU A 491 -11.01 -1.69 9.54
N GLY A 492 -10.29 -2.48 10.33
CA GLY A 492 -10.89 -3.57 11.07
C GLY A 492 -12.00 -3.11 12.00
N ILE A 493 -11.76 -2.05 12.77
CA ILE A 493 -12.76 -1.45 13.66
C ILE A 493 -13.92 -0.85 12.85
N TYR A 494 -13.66 -0.26 11.69
CA TYR A 494 -14.68 0.28 10.81
C TYR A 494 -15.60 -0.80 10.23
N ARG A 495 -15.05 -1.98 9.92
CA ARG A 495 -15.79 -3.11 9.33
C ARG A 495 -16.45 -4.04 10.34
N ALA A 496 -15.81 -4.29 11.49
CA ALA A 496 -16.30 -5.24 12.49
C ALA A 496 -16.46 -4.65 13.90
N GLY A 497 -16.29 -3.35 14.07
CA GLY A 497 -16.59 -2.62 15.30
C GLY A 497 -15.84 -3.17 16.51
N ILE A 498 -16.59 -3.40 17.59
CA ILE A 498 -16.05 -3.92 18.84
C ILE A 498 -15.40 -5.30 18.68
N VAL A 499 -15.84 -6.13 17.72
CA VAL A 499 -15.27 -7.46 17.49
C VAL A 499 -13.83 -7.33 17.01
N ALA A 500 -13.55 -6.47 16.03
CA ALA A 500 -12.18 -6.19 15.60
C ALA A 500 -11.33 -5.60 16.72
N PHE A 501 -11.88 -4.66 17.49
CA PHE A 501 -11.17 -4.07 18.63
C PHE A 501 -10.72 -5.14 19.64
N VAL A 502 -11.63 -6.05 20.02
CA VAL A 502 -11.31 -7.16 20.94
C VAL A 502 -10.27 -8.11 20.32
N LEU A 503 -10.36 -8.42 19.03
CA LEU A 503 -9.37 -9.25 18.34
C LEU A 503 -7.98 -8.63 18.34
N PHE A 504 -7.87 -7.33 18.04
CA PHE A 504 -6.60 -6.61 18.09
C PHE A 504 -6.06 -6.53 19.51
N LEU A 505 -6.91 -6.27 20.50
CA LEU A 505 -6.52 -6.30 21.91
C LEU A 505 -5.96 -7.67 22.31
N CYS A 506 -6.64 -8.76 21.93
CA CYS A 506 -6.15 -10.13 22.13
C CYS A 506 -4.81 -10.37 21.42
N LEU A 507 -4.62 -9.87 20.20
CA LEU A 507 -3.36 -9.96 19.46
C LEU A 507 -2.22 -9.27 20.23
N PHE A 508 -2.42 -8.02 20.67
CA PHE A 508 -1.41 -7.29 21.44
C PHE A 508 -1.10 -7.95 22.79
N ILE A 509 -2.12 -8.40 23.52
CA ILE A 509 -1.93 -9.17 24.77
C ILE A 509 -1.12 -10.44 24.49
N ARG A 510 -1.45 -11.16 23.42
CA ARG A 510 -0.74 -12.39 23.05
C ARG A 510 0.73 -12.11 22.74
N ILE A 511 1.04 -11.06 21.99
CA ILE A 511 2.40 -10.65 21.69
C ILE A 511 3.16 -10.25 22.95
N GLY A 512 2.54 -9.47 23.85
CA GLY A 512 3.13 -9.13 25.14
C GLY A 512 3.48 -10.37 25.98
N ASN A 513 2.58 -11.37 25.99
CA ASN A 513 2.82 -12.66 26.66
C ASN A 513 3.95 -13.46 26.00
N ILE A 514 4.02 -13.51 24.66
CA ILE A 514 5.11 -14.15 23.92
C ILE A 514 6.45 -13.48 24.27
N THR A 515 6.51 -12.14 24.21
CA THR A 515 7.69 -11.36 24.56
C THR A 515 8.14 -11.68 25.98
N ARG A 516 7.23 -11.59 26.96
CA ARG A 516 7.52 -11.91 28.36
C ARG A 516 8.10 -13.32 28.51
N ASN A 517 7.53 -14.31 27.81
CA ASN A 517 8.00 -15.68 27.87
C ASN A 517 9.36 -15.89 27.21
N PHE A 518 9.69 -15.14 26.15
CA PHE A 518 11.05 -15.16 25.59
C PHE A 518 12.06 -14.43 26.46
N LEU A 519 11.68 -13.32 27.10
CA LEU A 519 12.53 -12.59 28.06
C LEU A 519 12.85 -13.46 29.28
N ASN A 520 11.84 -14.09 29.89
CA ASN A 520 12.03 -14.98 31.04
C ASN A 520 12.93 -16.18 30.74
N LYS A 521 13.02 -16.58 29.46
CA LYS A 521 13.85 -17.70 29.00
C LYS A 521 15.14 -17.25 28.34
N GLU A 522 15.42 -15.95 28.39
CA GLU A 522 16.63 -15.36 27.80
C GLU A 522 16.80 -15.75 26.31
N SER A 523 15.68 -15.93 25.58
CA SER A 523 15.70 -16.42 24.20
C SER A 523 15.90 -15.28 23.21
N PHE A 524 17.16 -14.98 22.90
CA PHE A 524 17.53 -13.98 21.89
C PHE A 524 16.82 -14.19 20.55
N LYS A 525 16.73 -15.45 20.10
CA LYS A 525 16.03 -15.81 18.86
C LYS A 525 14.55 -15.47 18.93
N GLY A 526 13.91 -15.72 20.08
CA GLY A 526 12.51 -15.36 20.29
C GLY A 526 12.29 -13.84 20.18
N ILE A 527 13.17 -13.05 20.77
CA ILE A 527 13.10 -11.58 20.72
C ILE A 527 13.28 -11.04 19.29
N PHE A 528 14.22 -11.59 18.50
CA PHE A 528 14.35 -11.26 17.09
C PHE A 528 13.06 -11.56 16.29
N LEU A 529 12.43 -12.71 16.53
CA LEU A 529 11.18 -13.03 15.84
C LEU A 529 10.06 -12.06 16.22
N VAL A 530 9.96 -11.66 17.49
CA VAL A 530 8.95 -10.68 17.91
C VAL A 530 9.24 -9.29 17.35
N SER A 531 10.50 -8.88 17.20
CA SER A 531 10.82 -7.57 16.63
C SER A 531 10.33 -7.42 15.19
N ILE A 532 10.33 -8.52 14.41
CA ILE A 532 9.68 -8.57 13.09
C ILE A 532 8.18 -8.29 13.23
N ILE A 533 7.46 -8.99 14.11
CA ILE A 533 6.02 -8.79 14.32
C ILE A 533 5.72 -7.34 14.74
N VAL A 534 6.52 -6.77 15.65
CA VAL A 534 6.39 -5.38 16.09
C VAL A 534 6.56 -4.42 14.92
N SER A 535 7.58 -4.60 14.07
CA SER A 535 7.80 -3.78 12.87
C SER A 535 6.58 -3.78 11.95
N TRP A 536 5.99 -4.95 11.72
CA TRP A 536 4.80 -5.10 10.88
C TRP A 536 3.57 -4.45 11.49
N LEU A 537 3.36 -4.58 12.80
CA LEU A 537 2.22 -3.95 13.48
C LEU A 537 2.33 -2.43 13.52
N ILE A 538 3.52 -1.88 13.73
CA ILE A 538 3.71 -0.42 13.63
C ILE A 538 3.43 0.06 12.21
N SER A 539 3.90 -0.69 11.21
CA SER A 539 3.60 -0.41 9.81
C SER A 539 2.10 -0.49 9.50
N ALA A 540 1.36 -1.39 10.16
CA ALA A 540 -0.09 -1.60 9.97
C ALA A 540 -0.95 -0.42 10.48
N PHE A 541 -0.43 0.46 11.33
CA PHE A 541 -1.10 1.73 11.68
C PHE A 541 -1.16 2.72 10.50
N PHE A 542 -0.30 2.52 9.51
CA PHE A 542 -0.18 3.43 8.37
C PHE A 542 -0.27 2.69 7.03
N MET A 543 -0.56 1.40 7.02
CA MET A 543 -0.74 0.62 5.80
C MET A 543 -1.77 -0.49 6.04
N ILE A 544 -2.34 -1.00 4.96
CA ILE A 544 -3.28 -2.13 4.94
C ILE A 544 -2.55 -3.49 5.00
N ILE A 545 -1.55 -3.62 5.89
CA ILE A 545 -0.72 -4.83 6.05
C ILE A 545 -1.54 -6.05 6.46
N LEU A 546 -2.56 -5.89 7.30
CA LEU A 546 -3.34 -7.04 7.80
C LEU A 546 -4.48 -7.44 6.86
N GLU A 547 -4.71 -6.66 5.80
CA GLU A 547 -5.79 -6.86 4.83
C GLU A 547 -5.27 -7.43 3.51
N MET A 548 -4.20 -6.85 2.94
CA MET A 548 -3.74 -7.24 1.61
C MET A 548 -3.08 -8.62 1.61
N PRO A 549 -3.44 -9.56 0.72
CA PRO A 549 -2.95 -10.94 0.75
C PRO A 549 -1.42 -11.04 0.79
N TYR A 550 -0.75 -10.23 -0.02
CA TYR A 550 0.71 -10.19 -0.11
C TYR A 550 1.40 -9.55 1.09
N PHE A 551 0.68 -9.16 2.15
CA PHE A 551 1.22 -8.80 3.45
C PHE A 551 0.61 -9.67 4.55
N ALA A 552 -0.71 -9.77 4.57
CA ALA A 552 -1.45 -10.46 5.62
C ALA A 552 -1.06 -11.94 5.71
N ILE A 553 -0.92 -12.64 4.58
CA ILE A 553 -0.58 -14.08 4.59
C ILE A 553 0.81 -14.31 5.20
N PRO A 554 1.89 -13.64 4.74
CA PRO A 554 3.20 -13.72 5.39
C PRO A 554 3.17 -13.32 6.87
N PHE A 555 2.47 -12.24 7.22
CA PHE A 555 2.34 -11.77 8.60
C PHE A 555 1.74 -12.84 9.52
N TRP A 556 0.54 -13.33 9.18
CA TRP A 556 -0.20 -14.27 10.01
C TRP A 556 0.49 -15.63 10.07
N SER A 557 1.04 -16.11 8.95
CA SER A 557 1.83 -17.34 8.91
C SER A 557 3.05 -17.23 9.84
N PHE A 558 3.79 -16.13 9.75
CA PHE A 558 4.94 -15.87 10.61
C PHE A 558 4.54 -15.78 12.08
N PHE A 559 3.43 -15.08 12.41
CA PHE A 559 2.89 -15.02 13.76
C PHE A 559 2.55 -16.42 14.32
N GLY A 560 1.93 -17.29 13.51
CA GLY A 560 1.68 -18.69 13.87
C GLY A 560 2.94 -19.48 14.19
N PHE A 561 4.00 -19.28 13.39
CA PHE A 561 5.31 -19.86 13.62
C PHE A 561 5.96 -19.37 14.93
N VAL A 562 5.86 -18.08 15.25
CA VAL A 562 6.38 -17.52 16.51
C VAL A 562 5.64 -18.09 17.73
N CYS A 563 4.32 -18.21 17.65
CA CYS A 563 3.52 -18.86 18.70
C CYS A 563 3.98 -20.31 18.92
N PHE A 564 4.23 -21.05 17.84
CA PHE A 564 4.73 -22.41 17.93
C PHE A 564 6.12 -22.47 18.59
N TYR A 565 7.02 -21.55 18.22
CA TYR A 565 8.38 -21.50 18.77
C TYR A 565 8.38 -21.28 20.28
N GLU A 566 7.52 -20.39 20.79
CA GLU A 566 7.34 -20.15 22.22
C GLU A 566 6.91 -21.41 22.98
N ASP A 567 5.91 -22.13 22.47
CA ASP A 567 5.41 -23.36 23.10
C ASP A 567 6.45 -24.48 23.11
N LYS A 568 7.27 -24.57 22.05
CA LYS A 568 8.41 -25.49 22.01
C LYS A 568 9.39 -25.18 23.14
N LEU A 569 9.73 -23.90 23.35
CA LEU A 569 10.60 -23.50 24.45
C LEU A 569 9.98 -23.78 25.83
N LYS A 570 8.64 -23.79 25.99
CA LYS A 570 7.98 -24.16 27.26
C LYS A 570 8.16 -25.64 27.55
N SER A 571 7.86 -26.45 26.54
CA SER A 571 7.99 -27.91 26.64
C SER A 571 9.44 -28.36 26.94
N SER A 572 10.44 -27.67 26.39
CA SER A 572 11.85 -28.00 26.65
C SER A 572 12.31 -27.63 28.07
N ALA A 573 11.79 -26.54 28.65
CA ALA A 573 12.11 -26.15 30.01
C ALA A 573 11.49 -27.11 31.04
N GLU A 574 10.21 -27.46 30.87
CA GLU A 574 9.51 -28.42 31.73
C GLU A 574 10.14 -29.83 31.72
N LEU A 575 10.72 -30.24 30.57
CA LEU A 575 11.43 -31.52 30.48
C LEU A 575 12.77 -31.48 31.23
N TYR A 576 13.42 -30.32 31.32
CA TYR A 576 14.68 -30.15 32.04
C TYR A 576 14.43 -30.09 33.56
N GLU A 577 13.38 -29.41 34.02
CA GLU A 577 13.02 -29.36 35.45
C GLU A 577 12.59 -30.71 36.03
N LYS A 578 12.11 -31.63 35.19
CA LYS A 578 11.74 -33.00 35.60
C LYS A 578 12.91 -33.98 35.64
N LYS A 579 14.06 -33.62 35.08
CA LYS A 579 15.28 -34.43 35.09
C LYS A 579 16.18 -33.97 36.21
#